data_AF-A0A8C2KCP3-F1
#
_entry.id   AF-A0A8C2KCP3-F1
#
_cell.length_a   1.000
_cell.length_b   1.000
_cell.length_c   1.000
_cell.angle_alpha   90.00
_cell.angle_beta   90.00
_cell.angle_gamma   90.00
#
_symmetry.space_group_name_H-M   'P 1'
#
loop_
_entity.id
_entity.type
_entity.pdbx_description
1 polymer ?
#
loop_
_entity_poly.entity_id
_entity_poly.type
_entity_poly.pdbx_seq_one_letter_code
_entity_poly.pdbx_strand_id
1 'polypeptide(L)'
;LAASVSFIIVSLRLHYFFSEVVRCGIPQNVKNAVITSEPEEFYPDGSSLTYVCRSSYLMSGESTVSCRNGTWEKTPTWNIKCLKPCTVTVEEMNRRGIDLAYADRQKMFAPHNDHITFACQRGKVLAEKEKTM
;
A
#
# COMPACT_ATOMS: atom_id res chain seq x y z
N LEU A 1 -22.63 -12.10 68.57
CA LEU A 1 -21.38 -11.78 67.86
C LEU A 1 -21.26 -12.78 66.72
N ALA A 2 -21.63 -12.33 65.52
CA ALA A 2 -22.06 -13.18 64.42
C ALA A 2 -20.91 -13.99 63.80
N ALA A 3 -21.23 -15.23 63.47
CA ALA A 3 -20.38 -16.22 62.83
C ALA A 3 -20.05 -15.84 61.36
N SER A 4 -18.81 -16.07 60.93
CA SER A 4 -18.38 -16.65 59.63
C SER A 4 -16.99 -16.13 59.19
N VAL A 5 -15.93 -16.83 59.63
CA VAL A 5 -14.53 -16.62 59.20
C VAL A 5 -14.26 -17.31 57.84
N SER A 6 -15.23 -17.34 56.93
CA SER A 6 -15.16 -18.12 55.67
C SER A 6 -15.40 -17.35 54.38
N PHE A 7 -15.52 -16.02 54.40
CA PHE A 7 -15.81 -15.23 53.18
C PHE A 7 -14.73 -14.24 52.74
N ILE A 8 -13.64 -14.05 53.49
CA ILE A 8 -12.60 -13.06 53.11
C ILE A 8 -11.43 -13.67 52.32
N ILE A 9 -11.28 -15.00 52.30
CA ILE A 9 -10.22 -15.68 51.50
C ILE A 9 -10.69 -15.98 50.05
N VAL A 10 -11.97 -15.79 49.71
CA VAL A 10 -12.51 -16.09 48.36
C VAL A 10 -12.58 -14.87 47.44
N SER A 11 -12.14 -13.67 47.85
CA SER A 11 -12.29 -12.46 47.02
C SER A 11 -10.99 -11.85 46.49
N LEU A 12 -9.82 -12.44 46.78
CA LEU A 12 -8.53 -12.02 46.20
C LEU A 12 -8.05 -12.92 45.04
N ARG A 13 -8.84 -13.91 44.64
CA ARG A 13 -8.71 -14.59 43.33
C ARG A 13 -9.78 -14.15 42.32
N LEU A 14 -10.38 -12.97 42.55
CA LEU A 14 -11.24 -12.28 41.61
C LEU A 14 -10.80 -10.83 41.38
N HIS A 15 -9.52 -10.51 41.59
CA HIS A 15 -8.82 -9.56 40.68
C HIS A 15 -8.58 -10.28 39.35
N TYR A 16 -9.70 -10.75 38.81
CA TYR A 16 -9.86 -11.29 37.49
C TYR A 16 -9.08 -10.37 36.56
N PHE A 17 -7.97 -10.92 36.11
CA PHE A 17 -7.15 -10.48 35.00
C PHE A 17 -8.02 -9.67 34.04
N PHE A 18 -8.00 -8.34 34.16
CA PHE A 18 -8.64 -7.48 33.18
C PHE A 18 -7.71 -7.53 31.98
N SER A 19 -7.76 -8.64 31.24
CA SER A 19 -7.11 -8.75 29.95
C SER A 19 -7.91 -7.82 29.06
N GLU A 20 -7.46 -6.57 28.98
CA GLU A 20 -7.90 -5.68 27.93
C GLU A 20 -7.73 -6.46 26.63
N VAL A 21 -8.84 -6.68 25.90
CA VAL A 21 -8.75 -7.36 24.61
C VAL A 21 -8.06 -6.38 23.69
N VAL A 22 -6.75 -6.55 23.57
CA VAL A 22 -5.91 -5.71 22.75
C VAL A 22 -6.24 -6.01 21.30
N ARG A 23 -6.65 -4.96 20.59
CA ARG A 23 -7.08 -5.03 19.20
C ARG A 23 -6.73 -3.75 18.48
N CYS A 24 -6.40 -3.87 17.21
CA CYS A 24 -6.23 -2.73 16.33
C CYS A 24 -7.58 -2.32 15.74
N GLY A 25 -7.75 -1.03 15.50
CA GLY A 25 -8.85 -0.51 14.71
C GLY A 25 -8.59 -0.67 13.22
N ILE A 26 -9.36 0.07 12.42
CA ILE A 26 -9.22 0.09 10.96
C ILE A 26 -7.78 0.48 10.58
N PRO A 27 -7.11 -0.30 9.70
CA PRO A 27 -5.76 -0.02 9.24
C PRO A 27 -5.68 1.26 8.41
N GLN A 28 -4.48 1.82 8.30
CA GLN A 28 -4.27 3.07 7.57
C GLN A 28 -4.59 2.92 6.08
N ASN A 29 -5.26 3.92 5.49
CA ASN A 29 -5.47 3.91 4.05
C ASN A 29 -4.16 4.21 3.30
N VAL A 30 -3.73 3.28 2.45
CA VAL A 30 -2.60 3.50 1.54
C VAL A 30 -3.13 3.86 0.15
N LYS A 31 -2.73 5.03 -0.36
CA LYS A 31 -3.20 5.55 -1.65
C LYS A 31 -2.85 4.57 -2.79
N ASN A 32 -3.85 4.25 -3.60
CA ASN A 32 -3.77 3.28 -4.71
C ASN A 32 -3.42 1.85 -4.29
N ALA A 33 -3.59 1.49 -3.01
CA ALA A 33 -3.52 0.13 -2.54
C ALA A 33 -4.89 -0.35 -2.03
N VAL A 34 -5.01 -1.67 -1.91
CA VAL A 34 -6.13 -2.37 -1.27
C VAL A 34 -5.56 -3.46 -0.36
N ILE A 35 -6.31 -3.83 0.67
CA ILE A 35 -5.96 -4.95 1.54
C ILE A 35 -6.58 -6.22 0.93
N THR A 36 -5.85 -7.34 0.96
CA THR A 36 -6.30 -8.60 0.34
C THR A 36 -7.41 -9.31 1.11
N SER A 37 -7.47 -9.12 2.43
CA SER A 37 -8.50 -9.68 3.29
C SER A 37 -9.78 -8.85 3.27
N GLU A 38 -10.88 -9.47 3.69
CA GLU A 38 -12.13 -8.75 3.89
C GLU A 38 -11.99 -7.68 5.00
N PRO A 39 -12.64 -6.51 4.87
CA PRO A 39 -12.58 -5.48 5.89
C PRO A 39 -13.28 -5.92 7.18
N GLU A 40 -12.55 -5.89 8.29
CA GLU A 40 -13.10 -6.07 9.63
C GLU A 40 -13.15 -4.75 10.40
N GLU A 41 -14.10 -4.64 11.33
CA GLU A 41 -14.23 -3.47 12.22
C GLU A 41 -13.06 -3.38 13.21
N PHE A 42 -12.54 -4.54 13.64
CA PHE A 42 -11.42 -4.67 14.57
C PHE A 42 -10.57 -5.90 14.25
N TYR A 43 -9.28 -5.83 14.57
CA TYR A 43 -8.32 -6.90 14.34
C TYR A 43 -7.65 -7.31 15.67
N PRO A 44 -7.68 -8.59 16.07
CA PRO A 44 -6.99 -9.05 17.28
C PRO A 44 -5.48 -8.73 17.26
N ASP A 45 -4.88 -8.58 18.43
CA ASP A 45 -3.41 -8.51 18.54
C ASP A 45 -2.74 -9.72 17.87
N GLY A 46 -1.65 -9.49 17.15
CA GLY A 46 -0.97 -10.50 16.32
C GLY A 46 -1.55 -10.70 14.92
N SER A 47 -2.66 -10.05 14.56
CA SER A 47 -3.18 -10.06 13.19
C SER A 47 -2.19 -9.47 12.20
N SER A 48 -2.14 -9.99 10.97
CA SER A 48 -1.32 -9.43 9.88
C SER A 48 -2.17 -9.16 8.64
N LEU A 49 -1.93 -8.02 8.00
CA LEU A 49 -2.63 -7.57 6.80
C LEU A 49 -1.64 -7.30 5.68
N THR A 50 -1.99 -7.71 4.46
CA THR A 50 -1.17 -7.47 3.26
C THR A 50 -1.86 -6.48 2.33
N TYR A 51 -1.14 -5.42 1.97
CA TYR A 51 -1.50 -4.46 0.95
C TYR A 51 -1.06 -4.92 -0.43
N VAL A 52 -1.87 -4.61 -1.43
CA VAL A 52 -1.54 -4.77 -2.85
C VAL A 52 -1.84 -3.47 -3.58
N CYS A 53 -0.95 -3.06 -4.46
CA CYS A 53 -1.22 -1.91 -5.32
C CYS A 53 -2.27 -2.25 -6.37
N ARG A 54 -3.10 -1.27 -6.71
CA ARG A 54 -4.04 -1.36 -7.84
C ARG A 54 -3.28 -1.59 -9.13
N SER A 55 -3.98 -2.16 -10.12
CA SER A 55 -3.39 -2.50 -11.43
C SER A 55 -2.50 -1.38 -11.98
N SER A 56 -1.35 -1.76 -12.56
CA SER A 56 -0.29 -0.91 -13.12
C SER A 56 0.57 -0.08 -12.14
N TYR A 57 0.23 -0.04 -10.85
CA TYR A 57 1.09 0.56 -9.84
C TYR A 57 2.11 -0.44 -9.31
N LEU A 58 3.35 0.02 -9.07
CA LEU A 58 4.39 -0.81 -8.47
C LEU A 58 4.44 -0.60 -6.96
N MET A 59 4.45 -1.69 -6.19
CA MET A 59 4.67 -1.64 -4.74
C MET A 59 6.11 -1.28 -4.44
N SER A 60 6.29 -0.31 -3.55
CA SER A 60 7.55 0.06 -2.93
C SER A 60 7.38 -0.06 -1.43
N GLY A 61 8.38 -0.59 -0.72
CA GLY A 61 8.33 -0.88 0.71
C GLY A 61 7.77 -2.25 1.07
N GLU A 62 7.51 -2.46 2.36
CA GLU A 62 6.99 -3.71 2.91
C GLU A 62 5.47 -3.78 2.73
N SER A 63 4.95 -4.79 2.06
CA SER A 63 3.50 -4.88 1.80
C SER A 63 2.68 -5.32 3.01
N THR A 64 3.30 -5.80 4.08
CA THR A 64 2.61 -6.42 5.22
C THR A 64 2.77 -5.58 6.48
N VAL A 65 1.67 -5.45 7.23
CA VAL A 65 1.64 -4.80 8.54
C VAL A 65 1.06 -5.77 9.57
N SER A 66 1.51 -5.67 10.82
CA SER A 66 0.98 -6.51 11.91
C SER A 66 0.41 -5.66 13.04
N CYS A 67 -0.63 -6.14 13.68
CA CYS A 67 -1.22 -5.52 14.87
C CYS A 67 -0.40 -5.95 16.10
N ARG A 68 0.17 -4.98 16.82
CA ARG A 68 0.89 -5.23 18.08
C ARG A 68 0.57 -4.20 19.14
N ASN A 69 0.22 -4.69 20.33
CA ASN A 69 -0.24 -3.88 21.45
C ASN A 69 -1.33 -2.89 21.05
N GLY A 70 -2.26 -3.33 20.18
CA GLY A 70 -3.41 -2.52 19.74
C GLY A 70 -3.05 -1.41 18.75
N THR A 71 -1.81 -1.40 18.28
CA THR A 71 -1.30 -0.47 17.29
C THR A 71 -0.82 -1.23 16.07
N TRP A 72 -1.22 -0.80 14.88
CA TRP A 72 -0.60 -1.29 13.65
C TRP A 72 0.88 -0.94 13.68
N GLU A 73 1.75 -1.94 13.57
CA GLU A 73 3.19 -1.76 13.56
C GLU A 73 3.53 -0.69 12.53
N LYS A 74 4.11 0.40 13.04
CA LYS A 74 4.70 1.44 12.23
C LYS A 74 6.06 0.91 11.73
N THR A 75 6.08 -0.23 11.02
CA THR A 75 7.19 -0.48 10.09
C THR A 75 7.29 0.78 9.24
N PRO A 76 8.50 1.38 9.15
CA PRO A 76 8.71 2.82 9.11
C PRO A 76 7.66 3.46 8.22
N THR A 77 6.76 4.24 8.85
CA THR A 77 5.42 4.76 8.46
C THR A 77 5.26 5.39 7.05
N TRP A 78 6.23 5.16 6.17
CA TRP A 78 6.47 5.74 4.86
C TRP A 78 6.96 4.75 3.82
N ASN A 79 7.10 3.45 4.14
CA ASN A 79 7.65 2.50 3.19
C ASN A 79 6.59 2.08 2.14
N ILE A 80 5.34 1.79 2.53
CA ILE A 80 4.32 1.34 1.58
C ILE A 80 3.91 2.48 0.64
N LYS A 81 4.36 2.40 -0.60
CA LYS A 81 4.02 3.35 -1.66
C LYS A 81 3.66 2.60 -2.93
N CYS A 82 2.52 2.93 -3.49
CA CYS A 82 2.18 2.53 -4.84
C CYS A 82 2.72 3.58 -5.81
N LEU A 83 3.84 3.25 -6.46
CA LEU A 83 4.47 4.09 -7.46
C LEU A 83 3.59 4.10 -8.71
N LYS A 84 3.21 5.30 -9.13
CA LYS A 84 2.36 5.48 -10.31
C LYS A 84 3.08 4.98 -11.57
N PRO A 85 2.36 4.36 -12.52
CA PRO A 85 2.92 4.09 -13.83
C PRO A 85 3.21 5.39 -14.56
N CYS A 86 4.10 5.31 -15.54
CA CYS A 86 4.25 6.32 -16.57
C CYS A 86 3.14 6.10 -17.61
N THR A 87 2.31 7.12 -17.84
CA THR A 87 1.26 7.07 -18.87
C THR A 87 1.65 7.94 -20.05
N VAL A 88 1.41 7.45 -21.26
CA VAL A 88 1.61 8.17 -22.51
C VAL A 88 0.32 8.14 -23.30
N THR A 89 -0.19 9.31 -23.68
CA THR A 89 -1.44 9.42 -24.46
C THR A 89 -1.16 9.53 -25.95
N VAL A 90 -2.11 9.06 -26.76
CA VAL A 90 -2.04 9.17 -28.22
C VAL A 90 -1.98 10.62 -28.66
N GLU A 91 -2.70 11.50 -27.97
CA GLU A 91 -2.70 12.93 -28.23
C GLU A 91 -1.30 13.54 -28.00
N GLU A 92 -0.61 13.13 -26.94
CA GLU A 92 0.73 13.64 -26.64
C GLU A 92 1.77 13.12 -27.64
N MET A 93 1.65 11.86 -28.05
CA MET A 93 2.48 11.25 -29.10
C MET A 93 2.31 11.98 -30.44
N ASN A 94 1.07 12.19 -30.87
CA ASN A 94 0.75 12.91 -32.10
C ASN A 94 1.24 14.37 -32.06
N ARG A 95 1.04 15.06 -30.93
CA ARG A 95 1.51 16.44 -30.75
C ARG A 95 3.04 16.55 -30.89
N ARG A 96 3.77 15.51 -30.49
CA ARG A 96 5.24 15.45 -30.57
C ARG A 96 5.78 14.79 -31.84
N GLY A 97 4.91 14.27 -32.71
CA GLY A 97 5.33 13.61 -33.94
C GLY A 97 6.10 12.31 -33.69
N ILE A 98 5.70 11.54 -32.68
CA ILE A 98 6.30 10.25 -32.31
C ILE A 98 5.23 9.16 -32.28
N ASP A 99 5.63 7.93 -32.60
CA ASP A 99 4.82 6.71 -32.49
C ASP A 99 5.49 5.72 -31.53
N LEU A 100 4.76 4.70 -31.07
CA LEU A 100 5.38 3.56 -30.41
C LEU A 100 6.22 2.79 -31.43
N ALA A 101 7.49 2.51 -31.09
CA ALA A 101 8.39 1.78 -31.98
C ALA A 101 7.92 0.34 -32.24
N TYR A 102 7.20 -0.24 -31.27
CA TYR A 102 6.63 -1.59 -31.36
C TYR A 102 5.12 -1.51 -31.27
N ALA A 103 4.44 -2.22 -32.16
CA ALA A 103 2.99 -2.20 -32.32
C ALA A 103 2.22 -2.96 -31.23
N ASP A 104 2.83 -3.23 -30.06
CA ASP A 104 2.08 -3.78 -28.93
C ASP A 104 1.23 -2.66 -28.31
N ARG A 105 0.05 -2.48 -28.92
CA ARG A 105 -0.85 -1.32 -28.75
C ARG A 105 -1.39 -1.16 -27.33
N GLN A 106 -1.05 -2.07 -26.41
CA GLN A 106 -1.53 -2.03 -25.04
C GLN A 106 -0.60 -1.27 -24.08
N LYS A 107 0.62 -0.93 -24.49
CA LYS A 107 1.59 -0.25 -23.61
C LYS A 107 1.45 1.27 -23.58
N MET A 108 0.23 1.78 -23.39
CA MET A 108 -0.02 3.19 -23.05
C MET A 108 0.40 3.53 -21.61
N PHE A 109 0.61 2.49 -20.80
CA PHE A 109 1.12 2.57 -19.44
C PHE A 109 2.39 1.73 -19.34
N ALA A 110 3.44 2.31 -18.76
CA ALA A 110 4.62 1.58 -18.32
C ALA A 110 4.64 1.56 -16.79
N PRO A 111 4.58 0.37 -16.17
CA PRO A 111 4.88 0.23 -14.75
C PRO A 111 6.24 0.84 -14.40
N HIS A 112 6.45 1.13 -13.12
CA HIS A 112 7.74 1.66 -12.69
C HIS A 112 8.86 0.65 -12.98
N ASN A 113 10.04 1.15 -13.40
CA ASN A 113 11.17 0.37 -13.95
C ASN A 113 10.94 -0.29 -15.31
N ASP A 114 9.81 -0.01 -15.98
CA ASP A 114 9.57 -0.42 -17.35
C ASP A 114 9.83 0.73 -18.33
N HIS A 115 10.14 0.40 -19.58
CA HIS A 115 10.52 1.36 -20.62
C HIS A 115 9.54 1.34 -21.80
N ILE A 116 9.29 2.53 -22.37
CA ILE A 116 8.55 2.72 -23.61
C ILE A 116 9.55 3.20 -24.67
N THR A 117 9.57 2.50 -25.81
CA THR A 117 10.41 2.88 -26.94
C THR A 117 9.57 3.62 -27.97
N PHE A 118 10.04 4.80 -28.37
CA PHE A 118 9.39 5.63 -29.37
C PHE A 118 10.18 5.65 -30.66
N ALA A 119 9.46 5.81 -31.78
CA ALA A 119 10.00 6.11 -33.08
C ALA A 119 9.45 7.47 -33.56
N CYS A 120 10.19 8.17 -34.41
CA CYS A 120 9.65 9.37 -35.05
C CYS A 120 8.57 8.97 -36.07
N GLN A 121 7.50 9.77 -36.12
CA GLN A 121 6.55 9.71 -37.22
C GLN A 121 7.28 9.97 -38.54
N ARG A 122 6.76 9.39 -39.63
CA ARG A 122 7.36 9.51 -40.95
C ARG A 122 7.57 10.99 -41.32
N GLY A 123 8.80 11.34 -41.69
CA GLY A 123 9.18 12.71 -42.08
C GLY A 123 9.53 13.64 -40.91
N LYS A 124 9.53 13.15 -39.66
CA LYS A 124 10.05 13.88 -38.50
C LYS A 124 11.48 13.43 -38.17
N VAL A 125 12.32 14.36 -37.77
CA VAL A 125 13.69 14.10 -37.27
C VAL A 125 13.80 14.58 -35.83
N LEU A 126 14.67 13.95 -35.04
CA LEU A 126 14.96 14.38 -33.68
C LEU A 126 15.63 15.75 -33.74
N ALA A 127 15.03 16.75 -33.10
CA ALA A 127 15.66 18.04 -32.93
C ALA A 127 16.77 17.91 -31.86
N GLU A 128 18.03 18.00 -32.27
CA GLU A 128 19.13 18.23 -31.34
C GLU A 128 18.94 19.62 -30.71
N LYS A 129 18.46 19.65 -29.46
CA LYS A 129 18.57 20.86 -28.66
C LYS A 129 19.96 20.86 -28.04
N GLU A 130 20.87 21.62 -28.65
CA GLU A 130 22.08 22.08 -27.96
C GLU A 130 21.64 22.75 -26.65
N LYS A 131 21.87 22.05 -25.54
CA LYS A 131 21.65 22.60 -24.21
C LYS A 131 22.99 23.13 -23.75
N THR A 132 23.28 24.37 -24.10
CA THR A 132 24.38 25.12 -23.50
C THR A 132 24.15 25.13 -21.99
N MET A 133 25.12 24.62 -21.23
CA MET A 133 25.14 24.59 -19.77
C MET A 133 25.13 26.01 -19.19
#